data_AF-A0A3D2VKV6-F1
#
_entry.id   AF-A0A3D2VKV6-F1
#
_cell.length_a   1.000
_cell.length_b   1.000
_cell.length_c   1.000
_cell.angle_alpha   90.00
_cell.angle_beta   90.00
_cell.angle_gamma   90.00
#
_symmetry.space_group_name_H-M   'P 1'
#
loop_
_entity.id
_entity.type
_entity.pdbx_description
1 polymer ?
#
loop_
_entity_poly.entity_id
_entity_poly.type
_entity_poly.pdbx_seq_one_letter_code
_entity_poly.pdbx_strand_id
1 'polypeptide(L)'
;MVHVEAFLREVQEIARNIDGATVERMAAELASVRDRGGRLFLLGVGGSAGNCSHAVNDFRKLCGIETYSPIDNVSELTARTNDEGWDTVFSGWLEVSRLNK
;
A
#
# COMPACT_ATOMS: atom_id res chain seq x y z
N MET A 1 8.21 -1.99 33.13
CA MET A 1 9.06 -2.06 31.93
C MET A 1 9.03 -0.70 31.26
N VAL A 2 10.17 -0.15 30.88
CA VAL A 2 10.22 1.19 30.25
C VAL A 2 9.72 1.06 28.80
N HIS A 3 9.13 2.12 28.24
CA HIS A 3 8.53 2.09 26.89
C HIS A 3 9.47 1.50 25.82
N VAL A 4 10.76 1.86 25.85
CA VAL A 4 11.76 1.37 24.89
C VAL A 4 11.94 -0.15 24.97
N GLU A 5 12.03 -0.71 26.17
CA GLU A 5 12.19 -2.17 26.36
C GLU A 5 10.96 -2.92 25.86
N ALA A 6 9.77 -2.39 26.14
CA ALA A 6 8.51 -2.97 25.67
C ALA A 6 8.42 -2.94 24.13
N PHE A 7 8.70 -1.79 23.52
CA PHE A 7 8.69 -1.62 22.07
C PHE A 7 9.67 -2.58 21.37
N LEU A 8 10.91 -2.67 21.84
CA LEU A 8 11.91 -3.55 21.22
C LEU A 8 11.55 -5.04 21.38
N ARG A 9 10.92 -5.42 22.50
CA ARG A 9 10.41 -6.78 22.67
C ARG A 9 9.26 -7.06 21.70
N GLU A 10 8.30 -6.14 21.56
CA GLU A 10 7.16 -6.28 20.65
C GLU A 10 7.62 -6.39 19.18
N VAL A 11 8.63 -5.61 18.78
CA VAL A 11 9.23 -5.74 17.44
C VAL A 11 9.75 -7.16 17.20
N GLN A 12 10.46 -7.74 18.16
CA GLN A 12 10.97 -9.12 18.04
C GLN A 12 9.84 -10.15 17.98
N GLU A 13 8.82 -10.00 18.83
CA GLU A 13 7.67 -10.90 18.88
C GLU A 13 6.87 -10.85 17.57
N ILE A 14 6.58 -9.66 17.07
CA ILE A 14 5.88 -9.45 15.79
C ILE A 14 6.71 -10.04 14.64
N ALA A 15 8.01 -9.75 14.59
CA ALA A 15 8.88 -10.27 13.53
C ALA A 15 8.94 -11.81 13.49
N ARG A 16 8.92 -12.48 14.65
CA ARG A 16 8.87 -13.95 14.74
C ARG A 16 7.56 -14.54 14.24
N ASN A 17 6.47 -13.79 14.32
CA ASN A 17 5.14 -14.25 13.90
C ASN A 17 4.88 -14.06 12.40
N ILE A 18 5.76 -13.37 11.67
CA ILE A 18 5.65 -13.22 10.22
C ILE A 18 6.10 -14.53 9.56
N ASP A 19 5.19 -15.17 8.83
CA ASP A 19 5.50 -16.36 8.04
C ASP A 19 6.35 -15.98 6.80
N GLY A 20 7.63 -16.33 6.85
CA GLY A 20 8.58 -16.08 5.75
C GLY A 20 8.14 -16.73 4.43
N ALA A 21 7.49 -17.88 4.46
CA ALA A 21 7.00 -18.51 3.24
C ALA A 21 5.87 -17.70 2.59
N THR A 22 5.03 -17.03 3.39
CA THR A 22 4.02 -16.09 2.88
C THR A 22 4.67 -14.87 2.23
N VAL A 23 5.73 -14.32 2.84
CA VAL A 23 6.46 -13.18 2.28
C VAL A 23 7.08 -13.53 0.92
N GLU A 24 7.72 -14.70 0.79
CA GLU A 24 8.29 -15.17 -0.48
C GLU A 24 7.23 -15.35 -1.56
N ARG A 25 6.06 -15.93 -1.21
CA ARG A 25 4.94 -16.04 -2.15
C ARG A 25 4.44 -14.67 -2.60
N MET A 26 4.31 -13.70 -1.69
CA MET A 26 3.93 -12.34 -2.06
C MET A 26 4.94 -11.69 -3.02
N ALA A 27 6.25 -11.88 -2.77
CA ALA A 27 7.29 -11.37 -3.66
C ALA A 27 7.22 -11.99 -5.07
N ALA A 28 6.98 -13.30 -5.15
CA ALA A 28 6.80 -13.99 -6.43
C ALA A 28 5.56 -13.49 -7.20
N GLU A 29 4.44 -13.27 -6.52
CA GLU A 29 3.23 -12.71 -7.13
C GLU A 29 3.44 -11.28 -7.65
N LEU A 30 4.16 -10.43 -6.90
CA LEU A 30 4.53 -9.08 -7.34
C LEU A 30 5.47 -9.11 -8.56
N ALA A 31 6.42 -10.03 -8.60
CA ALA A 31 7.25 -10.24 -9.79
C ALA A 31 6.38 -10.67 -11.00
N SER A 32 5.40 -11.56 -10.79
CA SER A 32 4.46 -11.92 -11.85
C SER A 32 3.61 -10.74 -12.33
N VAL A 33 3.18 -9.83 -11.43
CA VAL A 33 2.49 -8.58 -11.80
C VAL A 33 3.36 -7.76 -12.73
N ARG A 34 4.64 -7.58 -12.39
CA ARG A 34 5.60 -6.87 -13.25
C ARG A 34 5.72 -7.50 -14.63
N ASP A 35 5.96 -8.81 -14.67
CA ASP A 35 6.33 -9.53 -15.90
C ASP A 35 5.18 -9.56 -16.91
N ARG A 36 3.92 -9.48 -16.45
CA ARG A 36 2.73 -9.37 -17.29
C ARG A 36 2.32 -7.92 -17.62
N GLY A 37 3.12 -6.92 -17.24
CA GLY A 37 2.78 -5.50 -17.41
C GLY A 37 1.55 -5.07 -16.60
N GLY A 38 1.32 -5.74 -15.47
CA GLY A 38 0.21 -5.46 -14.56
C GLY A 38 0.45 -4.22 -13.70
N ARG A 39 -0.58 -3.88 -12.91
CA ARG A 39 -0.62 -2.67 -12.08
C ARG A 39 -0.80 -3.02 -10.61
N LEU A 40 -0.14 -2.26 -9.74
CA LEU A 40 -0.27 -2.38 -8.30
C LEU A 40 -0.91 -1.12 -7.71
N PHE A 41 -1.91 -1.29 -6.86
CA PHE A 41 -2.61 -0.20 -6.19
C PHE A 41 -2.45 -0.35 -4.68
N LEU A 42 -1.91 0.67 -4.02
CA LEU A 42 -1.66 0.69 -2.57
C LEU A 42 -2.61 1.68 -1.90
N LEU A 43 -3.33 1.20 -0.89
CA LEU A 43 -4.36 1.96 -0.19
C LEU A 43 -4.04 2.00 1.30
N GLY A 44 -4.11 3.19 1.89
CA GLY A 44 -3.84 3.37 3.32
C GLY A 44 -4.33 4.73 3.80
N VAL A 45 -4.66 4.81 5.08
CA VAL A 45 -5.14 6.03 5.75
C VAL A 45 -4.26 6.36 6.96
N GLY A 46 -4.18 7.65 7.33
CA GLY A 46 -3.31 8.09 8.42
C GLY A 46 -1.84 7.78 8.17
N GLY A 47 -1.14 7.22 9.16
CA GLY A 47 0.28 6.83 9.01
C GLY A 47 0.51 5.81 7.89
N SER A 48 -0.43 4.89 7.66
CA SER A 48 -0.34 3.92 6.57
C SER A 48 -0.44 4.57 5.20
N ALA A 49 -1.07 5.74 5.09
CA ALA A 49 -1.12 6.51 3.85
C ALA A 49 0.31 6.93 3.41
N GLY A 50 1.14 7.33 4.38
CA GLY A 50 2.57 7.60 4.16
C GLY A 50 3.36 6.36 3.75
N ASN A 51 3.10 5.21 4.38
CA ASN A 51 3.71 3.93 3.98
C ASN A 51 3.35 3.55 2.54
N CYS A 52 2.08 3.73 2.13
CA CYS A 52 1.64 3.46 0.77
C CYS A 52 2.35 4.36 -0.26
N SER A 53 2.40 5.67 -0.01
CA SER A 53 3.09 6.62 -0.89
C SER A 53 4.60 6.31 -1.00
N HIS A 54 5.24 5.97 0.11
CA HIS A 54 6.65 5.53 0.10
C HIS A 54 6.84 4.25 -0.74
N ALA A 55 5.99 3.24 -0.51
CA ALA A 55 6.06 1.98 -1.25
C ALA A 55 5.81 2.16 -2.76
N VAL A 56 4.95 3.11 -3.17
CA VAL A 56 4.80 3.49 -4.59
C VAL A 56 6.14 3.88 -5.19
N ASN A 57 6.95 4.70 -4.50
CA ASN A 57 8.26 5.10 -4.98
C ASN A 57 9.19 3.91 -5.17
N ASP A 58 9.24 3.00 -4.18
CA ASP A 58 10.10 1.83 -4.23
C ASP A 58 9.70 0.85 -5.34
N PHE A 59 8.41 0.53 -5.46
CA PHE A 59 7.94 -0.38 -6.50
C PHE A 59 8.12 0.16 -7.91
N ARG A 60 7.95 1.48 -8.10
CA ARG A 60 8.20 2.12 -9.40
C ARG A 60 9.70 2.19 -9.71
N LYS A 61 10.50 2.68 -8.77
CA LYS A 61 11.94 2.98 -8.99
C LYS A 61 12.82 1.74 -8.96
N LEU A 62 12.59 0.84 -8.02
CA LEU A 62 13.45 -0.31 -7.77
C LEU A 62 12.90 -1.58 -8.42
N CYS A 63 11.59 -1.80 -8.33
CA CYS A 63 10.98 -3.03 -8.83
C CYS A 63 10.47 -2.94 -10.28
N GLY A 64 10.32 -1.72 -10.83
CA GLY A 64 9.82 -1.51 -12.20
C GLY A 64 8.35 -1.89 -12.37
N ILE A 65 7.55 -1.81 -11.31
CA ILE A 65 6.11 -2.14 -11.33
C ILE A 65 5.31 -0.86 -11.51
N GLU A 66 4.35 -0.85 -12.45
CA GLU A 66 3.39 0.24 -12.58
C GLU A 66 2.51 0.31 -11.32
N THR A 67 2.82 1.25 -10.43
CA THR A 67 2.25 1.32 -9.07
C THR A 67 1.66 2.68 -8.77
N TYR A 68 0.55 2.72 -8.01
CA TYR A 68 -0.17 3.95 -7.66
C TYR A 68 -0.74 3.91 -6.24
N SER A 69 -0.95 5.10 -5.65
CA SER A 69 -1.75 5.30 -4.44
C SER A 69 -2.70 6.50 -4.64
N PRO A 70 -4.00 6.39 -4.30
CA PRO A 70 -4.93 7.53 -4.32
C PRO A 70 -4.52 8.67 -3.38
N ILE A 71 -3.69 8.36 -2.38
CA ILE A 71 -3.22 9.33 -1.37
C ILE A 71 -2.28 10.38 -1.96
N ASP A 72 -1.63 10.08 -3.09
CA ASP A 72 -0.63 10.97 -3.70
C ASP A 72 -1.28 12.23 -4.31
N ASN A 73 -2.59 12.22 -4.58
CA ASN A 73 -3.35 13.36 -5.06
C ASN A 73 -4.33 13.85 -3.99
N VAL A 74 -3.83 14.68 -3.06
CA VAL A 74 -4.62 15.21 -1.93
C VAL A 74 -5.90 15.92 -2.41
N SER A 75 -5.84 16.67 -3.50
CA SER A 75 -7.00 17.40 -4.01
C SER A 75 -8.13 16.47 -4.48
N GLU A 76 -7.80 15.38 -5.17
CA GLU A 76 -8.82 14.39 -5.57
C GLU A 76 -9.33 13.59 -4.37
N LEU A 77 -8.45 13.21 -3.45
CA LEU A 77 -8.80 12.50 -2.22
C LEU A 77 -9.84 13.27 -1.39
N THR A 78 -9.61 14.57 -1.18
CA THR A 78 -10.50 15.41 -0.39
C THR A 78 -11.78 15.77 -1.14
N ALA A 79 -11.72 15.97 -2.47
CA ALA A 79 -12.90 16.20 -3.29
C ALA A 79 -13.87 15.01 -3.22
N ARG A 80 -13.37 13.77 -3.39
CA ARG A 80 -14.21 12.56 -3.25
C ARG A 80 -14.84 12.46 -1.87
N THR A 81 -14.05 12.69 -0.83
CA THR A 81 -14.57 12.66 0.55
C THR A 81 -15.68 13.70 0.76
N ASN A 82 -15.52 14.90 0.20
CA ASN A 82 -16.49 15.99 0.32
C ASN A 82 -17.77 15.74 -0.49
N ASP A 83 -17.65 15.26 -1.72
CA ASP A 83 -18.74 15.19 -2.68
C ASP A 83 -19.50 13.85 -2.61
N GLU A 84 -18.79 12.75 -2.35
CA GLU A 84 -19.30 11.38 -2.44
C GLU A 84 -19.32 10.66 -1.06
N GLY A 85 -18.60 11.18 -0.07
CA GLY A 85 -18.50 10.60 1.27
C GLY A 85 -17.17 9.88 1.53
N TRP A 86 -16.86 9.63 2.81
CA TRP A 86 -15.60 8.98 3.20
C TRP A 86 -15.51 7.52 2.75
N ASP A 87 -16.63 6.81 2.72
CA ASP A 87 -16.70 5.39 2.35
C ASP A 87 -16.37 5.14 0.86
N THR A 88 -16.44 6.16 0.02
CA THR A 88 -16.13 6.07 -1.42
C THR A 88 -14.74 6.57 -1.80
N VAL A 89 -13.97 7.07 -0.83
CA VAL A 89 -12.72 7.83 -1.05
C VAL A 89 -11.70 7.11 -1.95
N PHE A 90 -11.65 5.77 -1.93
CA PHE A 90 -10.79 4.98 -2.80
C PHE A 90 -11.54 4.30 -3.95
N SER A 91 -12.79 3.88 -3.76
CA SER A 91 -13.51 3.07 -4.75
C SER A 91 -13.73 3.85 -6.05
N GLY A 92 -14.18 5.10 -5.97
CA GLY A 92 -14.37 5.96 -7.15
C GLY A 92 -13.05 6.26 -7.88
N TRP A 93 -11.95 6.41 -7.12
CA TRP A 93 -10.61 6.59 -7.71
C TRP A 93 -10.20 5.34 -8.49
N LEU A 94 -10.34 4.15 -7.88
CA LEU A 94 -9.97 2.87 -8.48
C LEU A 94 -10.82 2.52 -9.70
N GLU A 95 -12.09 2.92 -9.73
CA GLU A 95 -12.96 2.75 -10.88
C GLU A 95 -12.46 3.53 -12.10
N VAL A 96 -12.13 4.81 -11.91
CA VAL A 96 -11.56 5.66 -12.98
C VAL A 96 -10.17 5.17 -13.40
N SER A 97 -9.39 4.65 -12.44
CA SER A 97 -8.12 3.96 -12.71
C SER A 97 -8.29 2.59 -13.36
N ARG A 98 -9.52 2.15 -13.65
CA ARG A 98 -9.82 0.89 -14.36
C ARG A 98 -9.28 -0.34 -13.64
N LEU A 99 -9.40 -0.43 -12.31
CA LEU A 99 -8.91 -1.58 -11.52
C LEU A 99 -9.40 -2.95 -12.08
N ASN A 100 -10.62 -2.99 -12.62
CA ASN A 100 -11.26 -4.21 -13.14
C ASN A 100 -10.95 -4.53 -14.61
N LYS A 101 -10.00 -3.82 -15.23
CA LYS A 101 -9.58 -4.06 -16.63
C LYS A 101 -8.17 -4.61 -16.71
#